data_AF-A0AAE1S384-F1
#
_entry.id   AF-A0AAE1S384-F1
#
_cell.length_a   1.000
_cell.length_b   1.000
_cell.length_c   1.000
_cell.angle_alpha   90.00
_cell.angle_beta   90.00
_cell.angle_gamma   90.00
#
_symmetry.space_group_name_H-M   'P 1'
#
loop_
_entity.id
_entity.type
_entity.pdbx_description
1 polymer ?
#
loop_
_entity_poly.entity_id
_entity_poly.type
_entity_poly.pdbx_seq_one_letter_code
_entity_poly.pdbx_strand_id
1 'polypeptide(L)'
;MASRSRAHADTGTKLEQNLHVFQSDHFDADAFVQSKCHSLNEKEIRQLCSYLLDLKRASAEEMRRSVYANYTAFIRTSKEISDLEGELSSMKNLLSTQATLIHGLAEGVHIDSLSDVVPESTSDRSSTDEFREPSDLEKWLTEFPDHLDVLLAERRVDDALLSLDEGECVASEAKEKKTLGHAVLLSLQTAIAERRQKLADQLAEIACQPSTRGAELRAAISALKKLGDGPRAHSLLLNAHYQKYQFNMKNLRPSSTSYGGAYTAALSQLVFSGIAQAATDSLAIFGKEPAYTSELVMWSTKQTEAFALLVKRHALTSSAAAGGLRAAAECVQIALGHCSLLEARGLALCPVLLKLFRPSVEQALDANLKRIEEITAALAAADDWELTHPPSVTRISSRPVGVLGLTGAYQHKFQVVRIGSI
;
A
#
# COMPACT_ATOMS: atom_id res chain seq x y z
N MET A 1 7.24 54.02 7.47
CA MET A 1 7.36 52.57 7.77
C MET A 1 6.41 52.06 8.86
N ALA A 2 5.94 52.88 9.82
CA ALA A 2 5.06 52.43 10.91
C ALA A 2 3.60 52.07 10.49
N SER A 3 3.09 52.62 9.39
CA SER A 3 1.70 52.39 8.93
C SER A 3 1.48 51.04 8.25
N ARG A 4 2.53 50.41 7.68
CA ARG A 4 2.45 49.09 7.03
C ARG A 4 2.47 47.92 8.04
N SER A 5 3.10 48.11 9.20
CA SER A 5 3.18 47.10 10.27
C SER A 5 1.85 46.95 11.02
N ARG A 6 1.07 48.04 11.16
CA ARG A 6 -0.22 48.02 11.86
C ARG A 6 -1.32 47.31 11.07
N ALA A 7 -1.31 47.42 9.74
CA ALA A 7 -2.26 46.73 8.86
C ALA A 7 -2.05 45.21 8.79
N HIS A 8 -0.81 44.74 8.94
CA HIS A 8 -0.49 43.30 8.98
C HIS A 8 -0.85 42.64 10.33
N ALA A 9 -0.73 43.36 11.44
CA ALA A 9 -1.15 42.85 12.74
C ALA A 9 -2.68 42.73 12.86
N ASP A 10 -3.42 43.68 12.31
CA ASP A 10 -4.89 43.74 12.36
C ASP A 10 -5.57 42.71 11.43
N THR A 11 -4.86 42.25 10.39
CA THR A 11 -5.32 41.16 9.51
C THR A 11 -5.03 39.78 10.11
N GLY A 12 -3.91 39.62 10.84
CA GLY A 12 -3.57 38.37 11.56
C GLY A 12 -4.56 38.05 12.67
N THR A 13 -4.92 39.03 13.51
CA THR A 13 -5.88 38.84 14.63
C THR A 13 -7.29 38.53 14.14
N LYS A 14 -7.73 39.14 13.04
CA LYS A 14 -9.03 38.86 12.42
C LYS A 14 -9.06 37.48 11.76
N LEU A 15 -7.94 37.03 11.19
CA LEU A 15 -7.81 35.69 10.62
C LEU A 15 -7.84 34.60 11.71
N GLU A 16 -7.13 34.79 12.82
CA GLU A 16 -7.14 33.88 13.97
C GLU A 16 -8.54 33.69 14.56
N GLN A 17 -9.29 34.78 14.75
CA GLN A 17 -10.67 34.72 15.24
C GLN A 17 -11.61 33.96 14.28
N ASN A 18 -11.40 34.14 12.97
CA ASN A 18 -12.19 33.45 11.94
C ASN A 18 -11.82 31.97 11.77
N LEU A 19 -10.61 31.59 12.17
CA LEU A 19 -10.13 30.20 12.13
C LEU A 19 -10.54 29.40 13.37
N HIS A 20 -10.82 30.05 14.50
CA HIS A 20 -11.13 29.38 15.78
C HIS A 20 -12.30 28.38 15.68
N VAL A 21 -13.31 28.67 14.86
CA VAL A 21 -14.45 27.74 14.62
C VAL A 21 -13.99 26.46 13.90
N PHE A 22 -12.96 26.54 13.07
CA PHE A 22 -12.41 25.43 12.29
C PHE A 22 -11.23 24.72 12.97
N GLN A 23 -10.75 25.22 14.12
CA GLN A 23 -9.64 24.64 14.88
C GLN A 23 -10.09 23.58 15.91
N SER A 24 -11.40 23.36 16.06
CA SER A 24 -11.94 22.35 16.97
C SER A 24 -11.75 20.93 16.41
N ASP A 25 -11.24 20.02 17.24
CA ASP A 25 -11.10 18.59 16.92
C ASP A 25 -12.45 17.88 16.70
N HIS A 26 -13.56 18.52 17.07
CA HIS A 26 -14.93 18.04 16.91
C HIS A 26 -15.76 18.90 15.93
N PHE A 27 -15.12 19.55 14.96
CA PHE A 27 -15.82 20.36 13.97
C PHE A 27 -16.78 19.52 13.12
N ASP A 28 -18.07 19.84 13.20
CA ASP A 28 -19.13 19.25 12.38
C ASP A 28 -19.50 20.19 11.22
N ALA A 29 -19.13 19.79 10.01
CA ALA A 29 -19.38 20.56 8.79
C ALA A 29 -20.87 20.66 8.46
N ASP A 30 -21.65 19.61 8.73
CA ASP A 30 -23.08 19.57 8.40
C ASP A 30 -23.86 20.46 9.37
N ALA A 31 -23.53 20.42 10.66
CA ALA A 31 -24.11 21.32 11.67
C ALA A 31 -23.74 22.79 11.40
N PHE A 32 -22.52 23.07 10.97
CA PHE A 32 -22.08 24.43 10.62
C PHE A 32 -22.85 24.99 9.42
N VAL A 33 -23.01 24.19 8.36
CA VAL A 33 -23.77 24.58 7.16
C VAL A 33 -25.26 24.73 7.50
N GLN A 34 -25.84 23.82 8.29
CA GLN A 34 -27.25 23.93 8.70
C GLN A 34 -27.49 25.18 9.56
N SER A 35 -26.62 25.48 10.52
CA SER A 35 -26.73 26.67 11.36
C SER A 35 -26.58 27.98 10.57
N LYS A 36 -25.66 28.02 9.59
CA LYS A 36 -25.35 29.24 8.84
C LYS A 36 -26.20 29.44 7.60
N CYS A 37 -26.63 28.38 6.91
CA CYS A 37 -27.30 28.49 5.61
C CYS A 37 -28.83 28.38 5.68
N HIS A 38 -29.42 28.02 6.82
CA HIS A 38 -30.88 27.87 6.94
C HIS A 38 -31.67 29.19 6.80
N SER A 39 -31.03 30.34 7.03
CA SER A 39 -31.65 31.67 6.97
C SER A 39 -31.11 32.58 5.85
N LEU A 40 -30.21 32.10 4.99
CA LEU A 40 -29.52 32.94 4.01
C LEU A 40 -30.17 32.88 2.63
N ASN A 41 -30.23 34.03 1.96
CA ASN A 41 -30.62 34.12 0.56
C ASN A 41 -29.47 33.70 -0.39
N GLU A 42 -29.79 33.46 -1.67
CA GLU A 42 -28.81 32.98 -2.65
C GLU A 42 -27.58 33.89 -2.80
N LYS A 43 -27.75 35.21 -2.66
CA LYS A 43 -26.65 36.19 -2.75
C LYS A 43 -25.72 36.09 -1.55
N GLU A 44 -26.29 35.94 -0.35
CA GLU A 44 -25.55 35.75 0.89
C GLU A 44 -24.80 34.42 0.92
N ILE A 45 -25.38 33.36 0.37
CA ILE A 45 -24.71 32.05 0.22
C ILE A 45 -23.49 32.18 -0.71
N ARG A 46 -23.64 32.84 -1.87
CA ARG A 46 -22.49 33.08 -2.78
C ARG A 46 -21.40 33.92 -2.11
N GLN A 47 -21.79 34.93 -1.32
CA GLN A 47 -20.86 35.76 -0.57
C GLN A 47 -20.13 34.96 0.53
N LEU A 48 -20.84 34.06 1.23
CA LEU A 48 -20.27 33.15 2.21
C LEU A 48 -19.28 32.18 1.56
N CYS A 49 -19.61 31.60 0.40
CA CYS A 49 -18.69 30.74 -0.35
C CYS A 49 -17.42 31.48 -0.77
N SER A 50 -17.54 32.72 -1.27
CA SER A 50 -16.37 33.55 -1.61
C SER A 50 -15.51 33.82 -0.39
N TYR A 51 -16.14 34.20 0.73
CA TYR A 51 -15.46 34.44 1.99
C TYR A 51 -14.69 33.20 2.49
N LEU A 52 -15.30 32.02 2.45
CA LEU A 52 -14.64 30.77 2.86
C LEU A 52 -13.48 30.39 1.93
N LEU A 53 -13.59 30.65 0.63
CA LEU A 53 -12.51 30.43 -0.32
C LEU A 53 -11.32 31.36 -0.05
N ASP A 54 -11.59 32.63 0.25
CA ASP A 54 -10.54 33.60 0.58
C ASP A 54 -9.90 33.29 1.93
N LEU A 55 -10.70 32.88 2.93
CA LEU A 55 -10.21 32.41 4.23
C LEU A 55 -9.31 31.18 4.08
N LYS A 56 -9.68 30.22 3.22
CA LYS A 56 -8.85 29.04 2.91
C LYS A 56 -7.51 29.44 2.28
N ARG A 57 -7.52 30.38 1.32
CA ARG A 57 -6.28 30.88 0.70
C ARG A 57 -5.38 31.57 1.73
N ALA A 58 -5.95 32.46 2.54
CA ALA A 58 -5.21 33.17 3.59
C ALA A 58 -4.60 32.21 4.62
N SER A 59 -5.36 31.20 5.05
CA SER A 59 -4.90 30.15 5.96
C SER A 59 -3.73 29.34 5.37
N ALA A 60 -3.83 28.93 4.10
CA ALA A 60 -2.76 28.20 3.43
C ALA A 60 -1.48 29.03 3.28
N GLU A 61 -1.61 30.32 2.98
CA GLU A 61 -0.46 31.23 2.91
C GLU A 61 0.19 31.44 4.28
N GLU A 62 -0.60 31.54 5.35
CA GLU A 62 -0.07 31.72 6.70
C GLU A 62 0.62 30.47 7.22
N MET A 63 0.03 29.29 6.97
CA MET A 63 0.70 28.01 7.24
C MET A 63 2.03 27.93 6.48
N ARG A 64 2.04 28.32 5.20
CA ARG A 64 3.27 28.38 4.41
C ARG A 64 4.28 29.33 5.05
N ARG A 65 3.89 30.57 5.38
CA ARG A 65 4.79 31.55 6.03
C ARG A 65 5.35 31.02 7.34
N SER A 66 4.52 30.42 8.19
CA SER A 66 4.93 29.83 9.47
C SER A 66 5.93 28.70 9.28
N VAL A 67 5.69 27.78 8.33
CA VAL A 67 6.63 26.69 8.02
C VAL A 67 7.97 27.25 7.51
N TYR A 68 7.95 28.22 6.58
CA TYR A 68 9.18 28.82 6.05
C TYR A 68 9.95 29.63 7.10
N ALA A 69 9.24 30.36 7.97
CA ALA A 69 9.86 31.12 9.05
C ALA A 69 10.55 30.22 10.08
N ASN A 70 9.98 29.05 10.35
CA ASN A 70 10.53 28.07 11.29
C ASN A 70 11.48 27.06 10.63
N TYR A 71 11.58 27.05 9.29
CA TYR A 71 12.40 26.08 8.56
C TYR A 71 13.88 26.17 8.93
N THR A 72 14.41 27.39 9.08
CA THR A 72 15.81 27.61 9.48
C THR A 72 16.08 27.13 10.91
N ALA A 73 15.14 27.35 11.83
CA ALA A 73 15.22 26.84 13.20
C ALA A 73 15.17 25.31 13.21
N PHE A 74 14.27 24.70 12.43
CA PHE A 74 14.16 23.26 12.29
C PHE A 74 15.45 22.64 11.75
N ILE A 75 15.98 23.13 10.64
CA ILE A 75 17.23 22.61 10.05
C ILE A 75 18.41 22.77 11.01
N ARG A 76 18.49 23.91 11.71
CA ARG A 76 19.54 24.14 12.71
C ARG A 76 19.43 23.15 13.87
N THR A 77 18.24 22.99 14.45
CA THR A 77 18.02 22.04 15.55
C THR A 77 18.24 20.60 15.12
N SER A 78 17.82 20.20 13.92
CA SER A 78 18.12 18.87 13.37
C SER A 78 19.62 18.64 13.19
N LYS A 79 20.36 19.67 12.78
CA LYS A 79 21.82 19.59 12.69
C LYS A 79 22.47 19.49 14.07
N GLU A 80 22.05 20.31 15.04
CA GLU A 80 22.52 20.25 16.42
C GLU A 80 22.26 18.87 17.05
N ILE A 81 21.11 18.23 16.78
CA ILE A 81 20.82 16.86 17.22
C ILE A 81 21.81 15.87 16.58
N SER A 82 22.07 15.99 15.28
CA SER A 82 23.00 15.10 14.58
C SER A 82 24.45 15.25 15.07
N ASP A 83 24.87 16.48 15.37
CA ASP A 83 26.18 16.76 15.95
C ASP A 83 26.29 16.15 17.38
N LEU A 84 25.24 16.28 18.21
CA LEU A 84 25.16 15.65 19.54
C LEU A 84 25.19 14.12 19.48
N GLU A 85 24.52 13.50 18.51
CA GLU A 85 24.60 12.05 18.29
C GLU A 85 26.03 11.59 17.94
N GLY A 86 26.76 12.40 17.18
CA GLY A 86 28.18 12.19 16.89
C GLY A 86 29.05 12.27 18.15
N GLU A 87 28.84 13.29 18.98
CA GLU A 87 29.54 13.44 20.27
C GLU A 87 29.26 12.28 21.23
N LEU A 88 28.00 11.84 21.33
CA LEU A 88 27.60 10.70 22.15
C LEU A 88 28.28 9.40 21.69
N SER A 89 28.36 9.20 20.37
CA SER A 89 29.06 8.06 19.77
C SER A 89 30.56 8.10 20.11
N SER A 90 31.18 9.28 20.06
CA SER A 90 32.58 9.47 20.46
C SER A 90 32.79 9.16 21.95
N MET A 91 31.93 9.65 22.84
CA MET A 91 31.97 9.33 24.27
C MET A 91 31.84 7.84 24.53
N LYS A 92 30.92 7.16 23.85
CA LYS A 92 30.73 5.71 23.97
C LYS A 92 32.02 4.95 23.60
N ASN A 93 32.66 5.34 22.51
CA ASN A 93 33.92 4.74 22.07
C ASN A 93 35.04 4.98 23.09
N LEU A 94 35.13 6.19 23.66
CA LEU A 94 36.11 6.51 24.70
C LEU A 94 35.87 5.66 25.96
N LEU A 95 34.62 5.53 26.39
CA LEU A 95 34.24 4.73 27.56
C LEU A 95 34.56 3.24 27.35
N SER A 96 34.30 2.72 26.15
CA SER A 96 34.65 1.35 25.76
C SER A 96 36.17 1.13 25.75
N THR A 97 36.94 2.09 25.24
CA THR A 97 38.41 2.06 25.28
C THR A 97 38.93 2.10 26.72
N GLN A 98 38.28 2.87 27.60
CA GLN A 98 38.67 2.94 29.00
C GLN A 98 38.30 1.67 29.77
N ALA A 99 37.15 1.06 29.47
CA ALA A 99 36.75 -0.23 30.03
C ALA A 99 37.72 -1.36 29.63
N THR A 100 38.14 -1.42 28.37
CA THR A 100 39.12 -2.41 27.89
C THR A 100 40.48 -2.23 28.57
N LEU A 101 40.95 -1.00 28.79
CA LEU A 101 42.16 -0.73 29.55
C LEU A 101 42.05 -1.15 31.03
N ILE A 102 40.89 -0.90 31.66
CA ILE A 102 40.64 -1.33 33.05
C ILE A 102 40.62 -2.86 33.15
N HIS A 103 39.98 -3.55 32.19
CA HIS A 103 39.99 -5.01 32.13
C HIS A 103 41.41 -5.56 31.94
N GLY A 104 42.20 -5.00 31.02
CA GLY A 104 43.60 -5.43 30.85
C GLY A 104 44.49 -5.17 32.08
N LEU A 105 44.22 -4.10 32.84
CA LEU A 105 44.90 -3.84 34.11
C LEU A 105 44.45 -4.78 35.24
N ALA A 106 43.16 -5.12 35.29
CA ALA A 106 42.63 -6.07 36.27
C ALA A 106 43.16 -7.49 36.04
N GLU A 107 43.34 -7.89 34.78
CA GLU A 107 43.99 -9.17 34.42
C GLU A 107 45.50 -9.18 34.70
N GLY A 108 46.18 -8.03 34.60
CA GLY A 108 47.61 -7.90 34.90
C GLY A 108 47.96 -7.89 36.39
N VAL A 109 46.98 -7.72 37.29
CA VAL A 109 47.17 -7.74 38.76
C VAL A 109 46.66 -9.07 39.33
N HIS A 110 47.32 -10.16 38.95
CA HIS A 110 47.08 -11.47 39.58
C HIS A 110 47.79 -11.49 40.95
N ILE A 111 47.06 -11.16 42.02
CA ILE A 111 47.48 -11.35 43.41
C ILE A 111 47.30 -12.84 43.74
N ASP A 112 48.19 -13.67 43.22
CA ASP A 112 48.38 -15.06 43.67
C ASP A 112 49.87 -15.26 43.99
N SER A 113 50.33 -14.46 44.94
CA SER A 113 51.62 -14.66 45.57
C SER A 113 51.45 -14.35 47.03
N LEU A 114 51.39 -15.42 47.83
CA LEU A 114 51.71 -15.56 49.26
C LEU A 114 50.72 -16.53 49.95
N SER A 115 50.96 -17.83 49.78
CA SER A 115 50.85 -18.78 50.89
C SER A 115 51.67 -20.02 50.55
N ASP A 116 52.90 -20.00 51.02
CA ASP A 116 53.89 -21.06 50.89
C ASP A 116 53.95 -21.88 52.21
N VAL A 117 54.36 -23.14 52.09
CA VAL A 117 55.05 -23.98 53.10
C VAL A 117 54.22 -24.92 54.04
N VAL A 118 54.25 -26.23 53.68
CA VAL A 118 54.64 -27.44 54.50
C VAL A 118 53.57 -28.45 55.00
N PRO A 119 53.90 -29.78 55.07
CA PRO A 119 53.20 -30.81 54.29
C PRO A 119 52.80 -32.10 55.07
N GLU A 120 52.48 -33.15 54.30
CA GLU A 120 52.36 -34.59 54.63
C GLU A 120 51.05 -35.10 55.25
N SER A 121 50.28 -35.83 54.44
CA SER A 121 50.25 -37.30 54.56
C SER A 121 49.55 -37.96 53.38
N THR A 122 50.20 -39.02 52.91
CA THR A 122 49.89 -39.91 51.80
C THR A 122 48.49 -40.53 51.88
N SER A 123 47.67 -40.36 50.84
CA SER A 123 46.89 -41.49 50.29
C SER A 123 46.52 -41.23 48.83
N ASP A 124 46.76 -42.27 48.07
CA ASP A 124 46.88 -42.35 46.63
C ASP A 124 45.50 -42.59 46.01
N ARG A 125 44.95 -41.59 45.31
CA ARG A 125 43.87 -41.75 44.32
C ARG A 125 43.97 -40.64 43.28
N SER A 126 44.65 -40.99 42.20
CA SER A 126 44.67 -40.30 40.90
C SER A 126 43.30 -39.82 40.42
N SER A 127 43.13 -38.50 40.36
CA SER A 127 42.69 -37.81 39.15
C SER A 127 43.23 -36.39 39.22
N THR A 128 44.43 -36.23 38.68
CA THR A 128 44.99 -34.96 38.27
C THR A 128 44.01 -34.36 37.26
N ASP A 129 43.06 -33.57 37.74
CA ASP A 129 42.40 -32.56 36.91
C ASP A 129 43.44 -31.45 36.79
N GLU A 130 44.41 -31.67 35.89
CA GLU A 130 45.22 -30.57 35.39
C GLU A 130 44.23 -29.51 34.93
N PHE A 131 44.43 -28.26 35.36
CA PHE A 131 43.86 -27.09 34.70
C PHE A 131 44.30 -27.13 33.24
N ARG A 132 43.59 -27.92 32.42
CA ARG A 132 43.86 -28.07 31.01
C ARG A 132 43.44 -26.75 30.40
N GLU A 133 44.41 -26.00 29.92
CA GLU A 133 44.14 -24.75 29.22
C GLU A 133 43.10 -25.02 28.12
N PRO A 134 41.93 -24.36 28.14
CA PRO A 134 40.86 -24.68 27.22
C PRO A 134 41.40 -24.54 25.80
N SER A 135 41.16 -25.56 24.98
CA SER A 135 41.58 -25.57 23.58
C SER A 135 41.02 -24.33 22.87
N ASP A 136 41.70 -23.86 21.83
CA ASP A 136 41.24 -22.68 21.05
C ASP A 136 39.79 -22.83 20.60
N LEU A 137 39.35 -24.07 20.35
CA LEU A 137 37.96 -24.40 20.04
C LEU A 137 37.01 -24.20 21.23
N GLU A 138 37.39 -24.59 22.45
CA GLU A 138 36.58 -24.38 23.66
C GLU A 138 36.48 -22.89 24.03
N LYS A 139 37.56 -22.12 23.85
CA LYS A 139 37.53 -20.66 24.00
C LYS A 139 36.58 -20.04 22.98
N TRP A 140 36.73 -20.39 21.69
CA TRP A 140 35.84 -19.92 20.63
C TRP A 140 34.37 -20.28 20.87
N LEU A 141 34.07 -21.50 21.34
CA LEU A 141 32.69 -21.93 21.64
C LEU A 141 32.04 -21.10 22.75
N THR A 142 32.83 -20.60 23.70
CA THR A 142 32.35 -19.78 24.81
C THR A 142 32.10 -18.34 24.35
N GLU A 143 32.97 -17.81 23.50
CA GLU A 143 32.89 -16.42 23.00
C GLU A 143 31.90 -16.23 21.84
N PHE A 144 31.67 -17.28 21.04
CA PHE A 144 30.84 -17.22 19.83
C PHE A 144 29.41 -16.69 20.07
N PRO A 145 28.64 -17.18 21.06
CA PRO A 145 27.29 -16.67 21.31
C PRO A 145 27.28 -15.19 21.71
N ASP A 146 28.26 -14.76 22.51
CA ASP A 146 28.37 -13.38 22.99
C ASP A 146 28.76 -12.44 21.84
N HIS A 147 29.71 -12.85 21.00
CA HIS A 147 30.07 -12.10 19.79
C HIS A 147 28.85 -11.89 18.88
N LEU A 148 28.07 -12.93 18.67
CA LEU A 148 26.88 -12.85 17.83
C LEU A 148 25.80 -11.95 18.47
N ASP A 149 25.58 -12.04 19.79
CA ASP A 149 24.64 -11.16 20.49
C ASP A 149 25.08 -9.68 20.41
N VAL A 150 26.39 -9.38 20.38
CA VAL A 150 26.90 -8.02 20.11
C VAL A 150 26.57 -7.56 18.68
N LEU A 151 26.81 -8.39 17.66
CA LEU A 151 26.47 -8.05 16.28
C LEU A 151 24.97 -7.80 16.09
N LEU A 152 24.13 -8.59 16.75
CA LEU A 152 22.68 -8.40 16.77
C LEU A 152 22.27 -7.10 17.47
N ALA A 153 22.94 -6.73 18.56
CA ALA A 153 22.69 -5.46 19.26
C ALA A 153 23.12 -4.25 18.43
N GLU A 154 24.22 -4.37 17.67
CA GLU A 154 24.71 -3.34 16.76
C GLU A 154 23.94 -3.28 15.43
N ARG A 155 23.00 -4.21 15.19
CA ARG A 155 22.25 -4.37 13.93
C ARG A 155 23.15 -4.57 12.71
N ARG A 156 24.31 -5.19 12.91
CA ARG A 156 25.27 -5.51 11.84
C ARG A 156 24.86 -6.81 11.15
N VAL A 157 23.80 -6.73 10.34
CA VAL A 157 23.14 -7.89 9.73
C VAL A 157 24.10 -8.74 8.90
N ASP A 158 24.91 -8.12 8.03
CA ASP A 158 25.80 -8.87 7.14
C ASP A 158 26.88 -9.64 7.93
N ASP A 159 27.46 -9.00 8.95
CA ASP A 159 28.46 -9.63 9.82
C ASP A 159 27.82 -10.76 10.64
N ALA A 160 26.61 -10.56 11.17
CA ALA A 160 25.88 -11.57 11.91
C ALA A 160 25.55 -12.81 11.05
N LEU A 161 25.25 -12.61 9.76
CA LEU A 161 25.07 -13.72 8.81
C LEU A 161 26.37 -14.50 8.60
N LEU A 162 27.49 -13.80 8.40
CA LEU A 162 28.80 -14.44 8.22
C LEU A 162 29.22 -15.25 9.46
N SER A 163 29.04 -14.69 10.66
CA SER A 163 29.32 -15.40 11.91
C SER A 163 28.40 -16.61 12.09
N LEU A 164 27.12 -16.51 11.73
CA LEU A 164 26.20 -17.66 11.76
C LEU A 164 26.64 -18.78 10.81
N ASP A 165 27.05 -18.44 9.58
CA ASP A 165 27.56 -19.39 8.60
C ASP A 165 28.85 -20.08 9.09
N GLU A 166 29.76 -19.31 9.70
CA GLU A 166 30.97 -19.85 10.33
C GLU A 166 30.62 -20.84 11.45
N GLY A 167 29.71 -20.48 12.35
CA GLY A 167 29.31 -21.37 13.44
C GLY A 167 28.63 -22.65 12.97
N GLU A 168 27.85 -22.57 11.90
CA GLU A 168 27.20 -23.73 11.29
C GLU A 168 28.20 -24.65 10.57
N CYS A 169 29.25 -24.06 9.97
CA CYS A 169 30.39 -24.80 9.41
C CYS A 169 31.15 -25.55 10.51
N VAL A 170 31.52 -24.87 11.60
CA VAL A 170 32.22 -25.47 12.75
C VAL A 170 31.40 -26.61 13.37
N ALA A 171 30.08 -26.41 13.55
CA ALA A 171 29.19 -27.45 14.06
C ALA A 171 29.13 -28.68 13.14
N SER A 172 29.13 -28.45 11.81
CA SER A 172 29.10 -29.52 10.81
C SER A 172 30.41 -30.30 10.76
N GLU A 173 31.55 -29.60 10.78
CA GLU A 173 32.87 -30.23 10.82
C GLU A 173 33.09 -31.03 12.10
N ALA A 174 32.67 -30.50 13.25
CA ALA A 174 32.79 -31.18 14.52
C ALA A 174 31.95 -32.46 14.58
N LYS A 175 30.78 -32.46 13.91
CA LYS A 175 29.93 -33.65 13.76
C LYS A 175 30.60 -34.72 12.91
N GLU A 176 31.23 -34.33 11.80
CA GLU A 176 31.88 -35.25 10.86
C GLU A 176 33.16 -35.85 11.45
N LYS A 177 34.03 -35.00 12.00
CA LYS A 177 35.32 -35.38 12.57
C LYS A 177 35.20 -35.98 13.98
N LYS A 178 34.01 -35.95 14.59
CA LYS A 178 33.73 -36.39 15.97
C LYS A 178 34.68 -35.76 17.00
N THR A 179 35.04 -34.49 16.78
CA THR A 179 36.01 -33.76 17.62
C THR A 179 35.40 -33.20 18.89
N LEU A 180 34.07 -32.97 18.91
CA LEU A 180 33.34 -32.48 20.08
C LEU A 180 32.45 -33.57 20.69
N GLY A 181 32.33 -33.52 22.02
CA GLY A 181 31.36 -34.34 22.75
C GLY A 181 29.92 -34.01 22.33
N HIS A 182 29.03 -35.01 22.34
CA HIS A 182 27.65 -34.87 21.87
C HIS A 182 26.88 -33.73 22.57
N ALA A 183 27.08 -33.54 23.88
CA ALA A 183 26.43 -32.48 24.65
C ALA A 183 26.87 -31.07 24.23
N VAL A 184 28.17 -30.88 23.97
CA VAL A 184 28.74 -29.59 23.54
C VAL A 184 28.25 -29.24 22.14
N LEU A 185 28.23 -30.22 21.23
CA LEU A 185 27.72 -30.04 19.87
C LEU A 185 26.23 -29.67 19.87
N LEU A 186 25.43 -30.31 20.72
CA LEU A 186 24.01 -29.96 20.86
C LEU A 186 23.82 -28.55 21.42
N SER A 187 24.63 -28.16 22.41
CA SER A 187 24.61 -26.80 22.98
C SER A 187 24.94 -25.74 21.91
N LEU A 188 25.99 -25.97 21.11
CA LEU A 188 26.35 -25.08 20.00
C LEU A 188 25.22 -24.96 18.97
N GLN A 189 24.66 -26.09 18.53
CA GLN A 189 23.54 -26.10 17.57
C GLN A 189 22.32 -25.35 18.11
N THR A 190 22.04 -25.49 19.41
CA THR A 190 20.95 -24.77 20.07
C THR A 190 21.24 -23.27 20.09
N ALA A 191 22.46 -22.87 20.45
CA ALA A 191 22.86 -21.46 20.45
C ALA A 191 22.78 -20.82 19.05
N ILE A 192 23.25 -21.52 18.01
CA ILE A 192 23.13 -21.08 16.61
C ILE A 192 21.65 -20.91 16.22
N ALA A 193 20.81 -21.91 16.52
CA ALA A 193 19.39 -21.86 16.19
C ALA A 193 18.67 -20.69 16.90
N GLU A 194 18.97 -20.46 18.19
CA GLU A 194 18.41 -19.35 18.96
C GLU A 194 18.79 -18.00 18.37
N ARG A 195 20.07 -17.77 18.05
CA ARG A 195 20.50 -16.48 17.49
C ARG A 195 20.04 -16.29 16.05
N ARG A 196 19.97 -17.36 15.25
CA ARG A 196 19.35 -17.34 13.92
C ARG A 196 17.89 -16.86 14.00
N GLN A 197 17.14 -17.40 14.96
CA GLN A 197 15.75 -16.99 15.20
C GLN A 197 15.67 -15.52 15.66
N LYS A 198 16.51 -15.09 16.60
CA LYS A 198 16.57 -13.68 17.03
C LYS A 198 16.83 -12.73 15.86
N LEU A 199 17.80 -13.06 14.99
CA LEU A 199 18.10 -12.26 13.80
C LEU A 199 16.91 -12.23 12.83
N ALA A 200 16.28 -13.38 12.58
CA ALA A 200 15.10 -13.46 11.74
C ALA A 200 13.95 -12.59 12.28
N ASP A 201 13.73 -12.58 13.60
CA ASP A 201 12.71 -11.74 14.22
C ASP A 201 13.02 -10.24 14.13
N GLN A 202 14.27 -9.84 14.33
CA GLN A 202 14.70 -8.44 14.12
C GLN A 202 14.51 -7.99 12.66
N LEU A 203 14.83 -8.83 11.69
CA LEU A 203 14.65 -8.53 10.26
C LEU A 203 13.16 -8.46 9.88
N ALA A 204 12.35 -9.35 10.45
CA ALA A 204 10.90 -9.33 10.26
C ALA A 204 10.26 -8.06 10.84
N GLU A 205 10.73 -7.61 12.00
CA GLU A 205 10.31 -6.34 12.59
C GLU A 205 10.62 -5.17 11.66
N ILE A 206 11.85 -5.09 11.13
CA ILE A 206 12.24 -4.06 10.15
C ILE A 206 11.31 -4.09 8.94
N ALA A 207 11.01 -5.26 8.39
CA ALA A 207 10.13 -5.39 7.22
C ALA A 207 8.68 -4.91 7.47
N CYS A 208 8.23 -4.92 8.72
CA CYS A 208 6.87 -4.51 9.10
C CYS A 208 6.75 -3.03 9.46
N GLN A 209 7.85 -2.29 9.64
CA GLN A 209 7.79 -0.89 10.03
C GLN A 209 7.28 0.00 8.88
N PRO A 210 6.30 0.90 9.11
CA PRO A 210 5.79 1.80 8.07
C PRO A 210 6.83 2.77 7.51
N SER A 211 7.88 3.07 8.28
CA SER A 211 8.98 3.95 7.89
C SER A 211 10.02 3.28 7.00
N THR A 212 10.01 1.94 6.91
CA THR A 212 11.00 1.17 6.17
C THR A 212 10.96 1.51 4.69
N ARG A 213 12.12 1.92 4.17
CA ARG A 213 12.25 2.30 2.76
C ARG A 213 12.43 1.07 1.87
N GLY A 214 12.20 1.23 0.57
CA GLY A 214 12.28 0.10 -0.37
C GLY A 214 13.65 -0.57 -0.45
N ALA A 215 14.75 0.14 -0.19
CA ALA A 215 16.10 -0.46 -0.16
C ALA A 215 16.31 -1.30 1.12
N GLU A 216 15.93 -0.75 2.28
CA GLU A 216 15.99 -1.42 3.58
C GLU A 216 15.10 -2.67 3.60
N LEU A 217 13.87 -2.57 3.08
CA LEU A 217 12.97 -3.71 2.94
C LEU A 217 13.63 -4.82 2.12
N ARG A 218 14.18 -4.50 0.94
CA ARG A 218 14.83 -5.51 0.09
C ARG A 218 16.04 -6.14 0.77
N ALA A 219 16.83 -5.36 1.52
CA ALA A 219 17.98 -5.87 2.28
C ALA A 219 17.52 -6.84 3.38
N ALA A 220 16.52 -6.46 4.18
CA ALA A 220 15.98 -7.30 5.25
C ALA A 220 15.38 -8.61 4.74
N ILE A 221 14.61 -8.56 3.65
CA ILE A 221 14.00 -9.74 3.02
C ILE A 221 15.06 -10.64 2.39
N SER A 222 16.11 -10.07 1.78
CA SER A 222 17.23 -10.85 1.25
C SER A 222 18.02 -11.55 2.36
N ALA A 223 18.23 -10.88 3.49
CA ALA A 223 18.87 -11.46 4.67
C ALA A 223 18.03 -12.59 5.27
N LEU A 224 16.71 -12.43 5.38
CA LEU A 224 15.80 -13.50 5.82
C LEU A 224 15.84 -14.71 4.89
N LYS A 225 15.88 -14.50 3.57
CA LYS A 225 16.04 -15.59 2.61
C LYS A 225 17.37 -16.33 2.83
N LYS A 226 18.47 -15.60 3.02
CA LYS A 226 19.80 -16.19 3.30
C LYS A 226 19.83 -17.01 4.59
N LEU A 227 19.07 -16.61 5.62
CA LEU A 227 18.93 -17.37 6.88
C LEU A 227 18.20 -18.71 6.72
N GLY A 228 17.54 -18.94 5.57
CA GLY A 228 16.72 -20.12 5.30
C GLY A 228 15.23 -19.89 5.55
N ASP A 229 14.79 -18.71 6.00
CA ASP A 229 13.38 -18.39 6.27
C ASP A 229 12.71 -17.73 5.05
N GLY A 230 12.85 -18.37 3.89
CA GLY A 230 12.33 -17.87 2.62
C GLY A 230 10.81 -17.68 2.57
N PRO A 231 9.99 -18.63 3.07
CA PRO A 231 8.53 -18.46 3.11
C PRO A 231 8.09 -17.23 3.91
N ARG A 232 8.62 -17.04 5.13
CA ARG A 232 8.29 -15.86 5.94
C ARG A 232 8.77 -14.58 5.26
N ALA A 233 9.98 -14.60 4.68
CA ALA A 233 10.52 -13.47 3.92
C ALA A 233 9.60 -13.06 2.77
N HIS A 234 9.12 -14.04 1.99
CA HIS A 234 8.24 -13.74 0.85
C HIS A 234 6.88 -13.20 1.32
N SER A 235 6.26 -13.81 2.33
CA SER A 235 5.00 -13.31 2.90
C SER A 235 5.14 -11.88 3.47
N LEU A 236 6.26 -11.56 4.14
CA LEU A 236 6.54 -10.22 4.66
C LEU A 236 6.71 -9.18 3.55
N LEU A 237 7.39 -9.54 2.46
CA LEU A 237 7.55 -8.66 1.29
C LEU A 237 6.19 -8.28 0.70
N LEU A 238 5.33 -9.29 0.48
CA LEU A 238 3.98 -9.08 -0.05
C LEU A 238 3.12 -8.24 0.90
N ASN A 239 3.24 -8.46 2.21
CA ASN A 239 2.51 -7.70 3.22
C ASN A 239 2.98 -6.24 3.30
N ALA A 240 4.28 -5.97 3.19
CA ALA A 240 4.82 -4.61 3.19
C ALA A 240 4.29 -3.80 1.99
N HIS A 241 4.28 -4.40 0.79
CA HIS A 241 3.68 -3.78 -0.40
C HIS A 241 2.18 -3.56 -0.23
N TYR A 242 1.47 -4.56 0.32
CA TYR A 242 0.04 -4.46 0.64
C TYR A 242 -0.27 -3.26 1.56
N GLN A 243 0.43 -3.15 2.68
CA GLN A 243 0.26 -2.07 3.65
C GLN A 243 0.51 -0.69 3.02
N LYS A 244 1.54 -0.58 2.18
CA LYS A 244 1.91 0.68 1.53
C LYS A 244 0.81 1.22 0.62
N TYR A 245 0.27 0.40 -0.27
CA TYR A 245 -0.81 0.89 -1.14
C TYR A 245 -2.15 0.96 -0.40
N GLN A 246 -2.40 0.12 0.61
CA GLN A 246 -3.56 0.25 1.51
C GLN A 246 -3.60 1.62 2.18
N PHE A 247 -2.47 2.09 2.69
CA PHE A 247 -2.35 3.41 3.28
C PHE A 247 -2.71 4.51 2.28
N ASN A 248 -2.17 4.45 1.07
CA ASN A 248 -2.49 5.40 0.00
C ASN A 248 -3.96 5.32 -0.45
N MET A 249 -4.58 4.14 -0.38
CA MET A 249 -5.96 3.91 -0.76
C MET A 249 -6.95 4.63 0.17
N LYS A 250 -6.60 4.81 1.46
CA LYS A 250 -7.43 5.58 2.41
C LYS A 250 -7.65 7.03 1.97
N ASN A 251 -6.73 7.59 1.18
CA ASN A 251 -6.82 8.94 0.65
C ASN A 251 -7.67 9.02 -0.63
N LEU A 252 -8.04 7.89 -1.24
CA LEU A 252 -8.90 7.83 -2.43
C LEU A 252 -10.37 7.85 -2.03
N ARG A 253 -11.03 9.00 -2.22
CA ARG A 253 -12.48 9.12 -2.04
C ARG A 253 -13.20 8.93 -3.38
N PRO A 254 -14.26 8.10 -3.44
CA PRO A 254 -15.17 8.08 -4.57
C PRO A 254 -15.77 9.48 -4.75
N SER A 255 -15.49 10.12 -5.88
CA SER A 255 -16.07 11.44 -6.20
C SER A 255 -17.47 11.24 -6.78
N SER A 256 -18.45 12.00 -6.29
CA SER A 256 -19.85 11.93 -6.75
C SER A 256 -20.08 12.53 -8.14
N THR A 257 -19.08 13.22 -8.71
CA THR A 257 -19.21 14.02 -9.93
C THR A 257 -18.77 13.31 -11.21
N SER A 258 -18.03 12.22 -11.12
CA SER A 258 -17.59 11.43 -12.28
C SER A 258 -18.32 10.09 -12.30
N TYR A 259 -18.70 9.58 -13.47
CA TYR A 259 -19.35 8.27 -13.68
C TYR A 259 -18.44 7.06 -13.33
N GLY A 260 -17.68 7.12 -12.24
CA GLY A 260 -16.81 6.07 -11.73
C GLY A 260 -15.44 5.95 -12.41
N GLY A 261 -15.25 6.52 -13.60
CA GLY A 261 -14.01 6.40 -14.38
C GLY A 261 -12.76 6.92 -13.68
N ALA A 262 -12.80 8.15 -13.14
CA ALA A 262 -11.65 8.75 -12.45
C ALA A 262 -11.24 7.98 -11.18
N TYR A 263 -12.24 7.55 -10.39
CA TYR A 263 -12.02 6.70 -9.22
C TYR A 263 -11.39 5.36 -9.63
N THR A 264 -11.93 4.73 -10.67
CA THR A 264 -11.42 3.46 -11.19
C THR A 264 -9.98 3.60 -11.67
N ALA A 265 -9.65 4.68 -12.39
CA ALA A 265 -8.28 4.95 -12.84
C ALA A 265 -7.30 5.13 -11.67
N ALA A 266 -7.63 5.98 -10.70
CA ALA A 266 -6.77 6.23 -9.55
C ALA A 266 -6.56 4.96 -8.70
N LEU A 267 -7.62 4.21 -8.45
CA LEU A 267 -7.55 2.96 -7.70
C LEU A 267 -6.78 1.87 -8.48
N SER A 268 -7.02 1.76 -9.78
CA SER A 268 -6.35 0.79 -10.66
C SER A 268 -4.85 1.07 -10.72
N GLN A 269 -4.45 2.32 -10.92
CA GLN A 269 -3.05 2.73 -10.90
C GLN A 269 -2.39 2.37 -9.56
N LEU A 270 -3.06 2.65 -8.43
CA LEU A 270 -2.50 2.38 -7.10
C LEU A 270 -2.31 0.87 -6.86
N VAL A 271 -3.34 0.05 -7.12
CA VAL A 271 -3.29 -1.39 -6.86
C VAL A 271 -2.31 -2.08 -7.80
N PHE A 272 -2.41 -1.85 -9.11
CA PHE A 272 -1.59 -2.59 -10.08
C PHE A 272 -0.13 -2.13 -10.10
N SER A 273 0.17 -0.88 -9.72
CA SER A 273 1.57 -0.47 -9.48
C SER A 273 2.15 -1.12 -8.23
N GLY A 274 1.35 -1.27 -7.16
CA GLY A 274 1.75 -2.01 -5.96
C GLY A 274 2.03 -3.49 -6.26
N ILE A 275 1.15 -4.13 -7.03
CA ILE A 275 1.35 -5.52 -7.49
C ILE A 275 2.60 -5.62 -8.38
N ALA A 276 2.80 -4.68 -9.31
CA ALA A 276 3.98 -4.66 -10.18
C ALA A 276 5.29 -4.57 -9.37
N GLN A 277 5.32 -3.72 -8.33
CA GLN A 277 6.50 -3.55 -7.50
C GLN A 277 6.76 -4.81 -6.66
N ALA A 278 5.71 -5.39 -6.06
CA ALA A 278 5.81 -6.65 -5.32
C ALA A 278 6.34 -7.79 -6.20
N ALA A 279 5.83 -7.91 -7.43
CA ALA A 279 6.30 -8.91 -8.39
C ALA A 279 7.75 -8.69 -8.81
N THR A 280 8.16 -7.43 -9.00
CA THR A 280 9.54 -7.07 -9.36
C THR A 280 10.52 -7.40 -8.24
N ASP A 281 10.19 -7.01 -7.00
CA ASP A 281 11.03 -7.28 -5.84
C ASP A 281 11.08 -8.78 -5.51
N SER A 282 9.93 -9.48 -5.65
CA SER A 282 9.85 -10.93 -5.46
C SER A 282 10.76 -11.66 -6.46
N LEU A 283 10.67 -11.34 -7.75
CA LEU A 283 11.53 -11.93 -8.77
C LEU A 283 13.02 -11.61 -8.53
N ALA A 284 13.35 -10.41 -8.07
CA ALA A 284 14.73 -10.01 -7.82
C ALA A 284 15.38 -10.78 -6.65
N ILE A 285 14.62 -11.10 -5.59
CA ILE A 285 15.13 -11.75 -4.39
C ILE A 285 14.98 -13.28 -4.46
N PHE A 286 13.83 -13.75 -4.95
CA PHE A 286 13.43 -15.16 -4.95
C PHE A 286 13.63 -15.86 -6.29
N GLY A 287 13.93 -15.13 -7.37
CA GLY A 287 14.10 -15.72 -8.69
C GLY A 287 12.81 -16.38 -9.19
N LYS A 288 12.96 -17.44 -9.99
CA LYS A 288 11.83 -18.18 -10.60
C LYS A 288 11.47 -19.45 -9.83
N GLU A 289 11.65 -19.43 -8.52
CA GLU A 289 11.33 -20.56 -7.66
C GLU A 289 9.80 -20.77 -7.61
N PRO A 290 9.29 -21.98 -7.94
CA PRO A 290 7.86 -22.21 -8.21
C PRO A 290 6.96 -21.92 -7.01
N ALA A 291 7.44 -22.20 -5.79
CA ALA A 291 6.70 -21.97 -4.55
C ALA A 291 6.36 -20.47 -4.37
N TYR A 292 7.36 -19.60 -4.47
CA TYR A 292 7.18 -18.15 -4.31
C TYR A 292 6.41 -17.54 -5.48
N THR A 293 6.64 -18.01 -6.71
CA THR A 293 5.84 -17.54 -7.86
C THR A 293 4.36 -17.90 -7.70
N SER A 294 4.03 -19.08 -7.16
CA SER A 294 2.65 -19.48 -6.94
C SER A 294 1.99 -18.63 -5.84
N GLU A 295 2.70 -18.37 -4.74
CA GLU A 295 2.22 -17.49 -3.68
C GLU A 295 2.00 -16.05 -4.18
N LEU A 296 2.91 -15.52 -5.01
CA LEU A 296 2.77 -14.21 -5.63
C LEU A 296 1.53 -14.12 -6.53
N VAL A 297 1.26 -15.16 -7.34
CA VAL A 297 0.07 -15.22 -8.20
C VAL A 297 -1.21 -15.28 -7.37
N MET A 298 -1.24 -16.08 -6.31
CA MET A 298 -2.37 -16.16 -5.38
C MET A 298 -2.63 -14.84 -4.68
N TRP A 299 -1.57 -14.19 -4.17
CA TRP A 299 -1.68 -12.86 -3.56
C TRP A 299 -2.19 -11.83 -4.57
N SER A 300 -1.60 -11.77 -5.76
CA SER A 300 -2.00 -10.81 -6.82
C SER A 300 -3.45 -10.98 -7.25
N THR A 301 -3.92 -12.24 -7.34
CA THR A 301 -5.32 -12.58 -7.63
C THR A 301 -6.22 -12.05 -6.53
N LYS A 302 -5.90 -12.29 -5.26
CA LYS A 302 -6.66 -11.78 -4.11
C LYS A 302 -6.74 -10.25 -4.08
N GLN A 303 -5.64 -9.56 -4.40
CA GLN A 303 -5.64 -8.10 -4.48
C GLN A 303 -6.50 -7.58 -5.65
N THR A 304 -6.47 -8.28 -6.78
CA THR A 304 -7.30 -7.97 -7.96
C THR A 304 -8.78 -8.17 -7.69
N GLU A 305 -9.15 -9.22 -6.94
CA GLU A 305 -10.52 -9.47 -6.49
C GLU A 305 -11.01 -8.36 -5.55
N ALA A 306 -10.21 -7.98 -4.55
CA ALA A 306 -10.54 -6.89 -3.64
C ALA A 306 -10.72 -5.56 -4.37
N PHE A 307 -9.83 -5.26 -5.32
CA PHE A 307 -9.96 -4.12 -6.23
C PHE A 307 -11.27 -4.15 -7.01
N ALA A 308 -11.61 -5.29 -7.62
CA ALA A 308 -12.83 -5.42 -8.42
C ALA A 308 -14.09 -5.22 -7.57
N LEU A 309 -14.10 -5.67 -6.31
CA LEU A 309 -15.21 -5.41 -5.39
C LEU A 309 -15.40 -3.92 -5.11
N LEU A 310 -14.32 -3.16 -4.92
CA LEU A 310 -14.38 -1.72 -4.71
C LEU A 310 -14.89 -0.98 -5.95
N VAL A 311 -14.37 -1.32 -7.14
CA VAL A 311 -14.84 -0.74 -8.41
C VAL A 311 -16.31 -1.07 -8.66
N LYS A 312 -16.74 -2.31 -8.40
CA LYS A 312 -18.16 -2.67 -8.48
C LYS A 312 -19.01 -1.77 -7.60
N ARG A 313 -18.66 -1.70 -6.32
CA ARG A 313 -19.42 -0.96 -5.31
C ARG A 313 -19.51 0.54 -5.61
N HIS A 314 -18.40 1.15 -6.02
CA HIS A 314 -18.27 2.60 -6.08
C HIS A 314 -18.35 3.21 -7.48
N ALA A 315 -18.22 2.41 -8.54
CA ALA A 315 -18.27 2.88 -9.92
C ALA A 315 -19.36 2.17 -10.76
N LEU A 316 -19.49 0.84 -10.64
CA LEU A 316 -20.33 0.08 -11.58
C LEU A 316 -21.79 -0.08 -11.12
N THR A 317 -22.09 -0.33 -9.85
CA THR A 317 -23.45 -0.70 -9.42
C THR A 317 -24.50 0.33 -9.82
N SER A 318 -24.25 1.62 -9.54
CA SER A 318 -25.20 2.69 -9.89
C SER A 318 -25.27 2.93 -11.40
N SER A 319 -24.11 2.96 -12.07
CA SER A 319 -24.04 3.16 -13.53
C SER A 319 -24.73 2.03 -14.29
N ALA A 320 -24.51 0.77 -13.89
CA ALA A 320 -25.10 -0.39 -14.54
C ALA A 320 -26.62 -0.43 -14.36
N ALA A 321 -27.12 -0.17 -13.14
CA ALA A 321 -28.55 -0.12 -12.88
C ALA A 321 -29.29 0.97 -13.69
N ALA A 322 -28.62 2.10 -13.95
CA ALA A 322 -29.17 3.21 -14.74
C ALA A 322 -29.03 3.02 -16.27
N GLY A 323 -28.51 1.89 -16.75
CA GLY A 323 -28.23 1.67 -18.17
C GLY A 323 -27.03 2.48 -18.71
N GLY A 324 -26.13 2.91 -17.82
CA GLY A 324 -24.89 3.63 -18.15
C GLY A 324 -23.82 2.70 -18.72
N LEU A 325 -24.08 2.12 -19.91
CA LEU A 325 -23.18 1.17 -20.57
C LEU A 325 -21.80 1.76 -20.86
N ARG A 326 -21.73 3.01 -21.33
CA ARG A 326 -20.46 3.69 -21.65
C ARG A 326 -19.56 3.78 -20.42
N ALA A 327 -20.10 4.25 -19.30
CA ALA A 327 -19.36 4.40 -18.06
C ALA A 327 -18.91 3.06 -17.48
N ALA A 328 -19.77 2.03 -17.55
CA ALA A 328 -19.40 0.67 -17.17
C ALA A 328 -18.25 0.12 -18.03
N ALA A 329 -18.34 0.25 -19.35
CA ALA A 329 -17.32 -0.19 -20.29
C ALA A 329 -15.99 0.54 -20.08
N GLU A 330 -16.02 1.85 -19.86
CA GLU A 330 -14.83 2.67 -19.60
C GLU A 330 -14.11 2.22 -18.33
N CYS A 331 -14.83 2.00 -17.23
CA CYS A 331 -14.24 1.50 -15.98
C CYS A 331 -13.56 0.13 -16.17
N VAL A 332 -14.21 -0.78 -16.90
CA VAL A 332 -13.65 -2.10 -17.19
C VAL A 332 -12.42 -1.98 -18.09
N GLN A 333 -12.46 -1.14 -19.12
CA GLN A 333 -11.33 -0.91 -20.02
C GLN A 333 -10.11 -0.35 -19.29
N ILE A 334 -10.31 0.61 -18.39
CA ILE A 334 -9.23 1.19 -17.56
C ILE A 334 -8.56 0.09 -16.71
N ALA A 335 -9.37 -0.76 -16.07
CA ALA A 335 -8.86 -1.83 -15.22
C ALA A 335 -8.09 -2.89 -16.03
N LEU A 336 -8.63 -3.32 -17.18
CA LEU A 336 -7.97 -4.25 -18.09
C LEU A 336 -6.67 -3.67 -18.67
N GLY A 337 -6.65 -2.37 -18.97
CA GLY A 337 -5.45 -1.67 -19.44
C GLY A 337 -4.27 -1.83 -18.47
N HIS A 338 -4.49 -1.60 -17.17
CA HIS A 338 -3.43 -1.79 -16.17
C HIS A 338 -3.04 -3.26 -15.99
N CYS A 339 -3.99 -4.19 -16.03
CA CYS A 339 -3.66 -5.62 -15.99
C CYS A 339 -2.81 -6.05 -17.19
N SER A 340 -3.12 -5.56 -18.41
CA SER A 340 -2.37 -5.92 -19.62
C SER A 340 -0.87 -5.60 -19.52
N LEU A 341 -0.51 -4.53 -18.80
CA LEU A 341 0.89 -4.17 -18.53
C LEU A 341 1.60 -5.20 -17.63
N LEU A 342 0.86 -5.85 -16.72
CA LEU A 342 1.36 -6.93 -15.87
C LEU A 342 1.45 -8.25 -16.64
N GLU A 343 0.53 -8.51 -17.58
CA GLU A 343 0.56 -9.74 -18.39
C GLU A 343 1.82 -9.78 -19.28
N ALA A 344 2.23 -8.63 -19.81
CA ALA A 344 3.50 -8.48 -20.53
C ALA A 344 4.73 -8.85 -19.67
N ARG A 345 4.59 -8.88 -18.34
CA ARG A 345 5.62 -9.27 -17.37
C ARG A 345 5.38 -10.68 -16.78
N GLY A 346 4.45 -11.44 -17.33
CA GLY A 346 4.17 -12.82 -16.93
C GLY A 346 3.12 -12.98 -15.82
N LEU A 347 2.38 -11.92 -15.48
CA LEU A 347 1.33 -11.98 -14.46
C LEU A 347 -0.05 -11.71 -15.08
N ALA A 348 -0.75 -12.78 -15.49
CA ALA A 348 -2.05 -12.71 -16.15
C ALA A 348 -3.21 -12.49 -15.17
N LEU A 349 -3.79 -11.28 -15.16
CA LEU A 349 -4.88 -10.89 -14.24
C LEU A 349 -6.15 -10.45 -14.97
N CYS A 350 -6.11 -10.26 -16.30
CA CYS A 350 -7.30 -9.90 -17.08
C CYS A 350 -8.44 -10.93 -16.95
N PRO A 351 -8.20 -12.26 -16.96
CA PRO A 351 -9.28 -13.25 -16.82
C PRO A 351 -10.06 -13.12 -15.50
N VAL A 352 -9.39 -12.74 -14.42
CA VAL A 352 -10.00 -12.51 -13.10
C VAL A 352 -10.96 -11.33 -13.18
N LEU A 353 -10.52 -10.19 -13.73
CA LEU A 353 -11.35 -9.01 -13.89
C LEU A 353 -12.54 -9.25 -14.83
N LEU A 354 -12.33 -9.93 -15.96
CA LEU A 354 -13.40 -10.25 -16.91
C LEU A 354 -14.49 -11.09 -16.26
N LYS A 355 -14.11 -12.13 -15.50
CA LYS A 355 -15.05 -12.96 -14.75
C LYS A 355 -15.86 -12.14 -13.75
N LEU A 356 -15.19 -11.21 -13.05
CA LEU A 356 -15.84 -10.41 -12.02
C LEU A 356 -16.73 -9.31 -12.62
N PHE A 357 -16.30 -8.56 -13.62
CA PHE A 357 -17.05 -7.43 -14.15
C PHE A 357 -18.13 -7.79 -15.16
N ARG A 358 -18.07 -8.98 -15.79
CA ARG A 358 -19.06 -9.43 -16.78
C ARG A 358 -20.52 -9.21 -16.35
N PRO A 359 -20.98 -9.63 -15.15
CA PRO A 359 -22.38 -9.43 -14.75
C PRO A 359 -22.79 -7.95 -14.70
N SER A 360 -21.88 -7.05 -14.31
CA SER A 360 -22.17 -5.60 -14.26
C SER A 360 -22.28 -4.99 -15.65
N VAL A 361 -21.49 -5.47 -16.61
CA VAL A 361 -21.56 -5.02 -18.01
C VAL A 361 -22.83 -5.56 -18.69
N GLU A 362 -23.16 -6.83 -18.48
CA GLU A 362 -24.40 -7.45 -18.97
C GLU A 362 -25.62 -6.72 -18.42
N GLN A 363 -25.64 -6.43 -17.11
CA GLN A 363 -26.70 -5.61 -16.50
C GLN A 363 -26.81 -4.21 -17.12
N ALA A 364 -25.68 -3.53 -17.34
CA ALA A 364 -25.66 -2.20 -17.96
C ALA A 364 -26.19 -2.22 -19.40
N LEU A 365 -25.87 -3.27 -20.15
CA LEU A 365 -26.35 -3.48 -21.51
C LEU A 365 -27.86 -3.71 -21.53
N ASP A 366 -28.37 -4.62 -20.70
CA ASP A 366 -29.79 -4.95 -20.63
C ASP A 366 -30.63 -3.74 -20.19
N ALA A 367 -30.18 -3.01 -19.17
CA ALA A 367 -30.85 -1.80 -18.71
C ALA A 367 -30.82 -0.69 -19.79
N ASN A 368 -29.73 -0.56 -20.53
CA ASN A 368 -29.65 0.39 -21.63
C ASN A 368 -30.59 0.02 -22.80
N LEU A 369 -30.70 -1.26 -23.15
CA LEU A 369 -31.60 -1.73 -24.19
C LEU A 369 -33.07 -1.47 -23.83
N LYS A 370 -33.47 -1.80 -22.59
CA LYS A 370 -34.82 -1.49 -22.08
C LYS A 370 -35.12 0.00 -22.11
N ARG A 371 -34.17 0.83 -21.67
CA ARG A 371 -34.32 2.29 -21.73
C ARG A 371 -34.49 2.81 -23.16
N ILE A 372 -33.76 2.24 -24.13
CA ILE A 372 -33.92 2.60 -25.55
C ILE A 372 -35.30 2.18 -26.06
N GLU A 373 -35.77 0.98 -25.71
CA GLU A 373 -37.10 0.49 -26.05
C GLU A 373 -38.20 1.42 -25.49
N GLU A 374 -38.13 1.76 -24.21
CA GLU A 374 -39.08 2.66 -23.53
C GLU A 374 -39.09 4.07 -24.15
N ILE A 375 -37.92 4.65 -24.42
CA ILE A 375 -37.81 5.97 -25.07
C ILE A 375 -38.38 5.92 -26.49
N THR A 376 -38.08 4.86 -27.24
CA THR A 376 -38.59 4.71 -28.61
C THR A 376 -40.11 4.54 -28.62
N ALA A 377 -40.66 3.76 -27.69
CA ALA A 377 -42.11 3.60 -27.53
C ALA A 377 -42.80 4.91 -27.13
N ALA A 378 -42.20 5.68 -26.20
CA ALA A 378 -42.71 6.98 -25.80
C ALA A 378 -42.68 8.00 -26.95
N LEU A 379 -41.59 8.04 -27.73
CA LEU A 379 -41.50 8.89 -28.92
C LEU A 379 -42.54 8.49 -29.98
N ALA A 380 -42.69 7.19 -30.24
CA ALA A 380 -43.69 6.70 -31.20
C ALA A 380 -45.14 6.99 -30.77
N ALA A 381 -45.43 6.99 -29.47
CA ALA A 381 -46.74 7.34 -28.93
C ALA A 381 -47.00 8.86 -28.90
N ALA A 382 -45.95 9.68 -28.84
CA ALA A 382 -46.03 11.14 -28.90
C ALA A 382 -46.05 11.69 -30.34
N ASP A 383 -45.59 10.91 -31.32
CA ASP A 383 -45.67 11.27 -32.73
C ASP A 383 -47.14 11.26 -33.20
N ASP A 384 -47.62 12.38 -33.74
CA ASP A 384 -48.93 12.49 -34.38
C ASP A 384 -48.87 11.84 -35.78
N TRP A 385 -49.29 10.58 -35.85
CA TRP A 385 -49.38 9.84 -37.10
C TRP A 385 -50.68 10.17 -37.84
N GLU A 386 -50.61 11.02 -38.87
CA GLU A 386 -51.74 11.22 -39.77
C GLU A 386 -51.79 10.15 -40.87
N LEU A 387 -52.93 9.48 -40.97
CA LEU A 387 -53.18 8.49 -42.02
C LEU A 387 -53.56 9.23 -43.32
N THR A 388 -52.57 9.48 -44.18
CA THR A 388 -52.86 10.07 -45.48
C THR A 388 -53.46 9.03 -46.42
N HIS A 389 -54.69 9.26 -46.85
CA HIS A 389 -55.32 8.47 -47.91
C HIS A 389 -54.82 8.96 -49.27
N PRO A 390 -54.49 8.06 -50.22
CA PRO A 390 -54.23 8.49 -51.60
C PRO A 390 -55.46 9.25 -52.12
N PRO A 391 -55.29 10.33 -52.90
CA PRO A 391 -56.41 11.13 -53.38
C PRO A 391 -57.39 10.22 -54.11
N SER A 392 -58.62 10.16 -53.60
CA SER A 392 -59.72 9.46 -54.24
C SER A 392 -59.90 10.05 -55.62
N VAL A 393 -59.47 9.34 -56.66
CA VAL A 393 -59.80 9.69 -58.04
C VAL A 393 -61.31 9.53 -58.16
N THR A 394 -62.04 10.64 -58.04
CA THR A 394 -63.45 10.75 -58.42
C THR A 394 -63.51 10.50 -59.93
N ARG A 395 -63.67 9.24 -60.33
CA ARG A 395 -64.12 8.92 -61.69
C ARG A 395 -65.53 9.49 -61.83
N ILE A 396 -65.64 10.58 -62.57
CA ILE A 396 -66.91 11.05 -63.12
C ILE A 396 -67.49 9.88 -63.92
N SER A 397 -68.61 9.36 -63.44
CA SER A 397 -69.33 8.25 -64.04
C SER A 397 -70.05 8.73 -65.30
N SER A 398 -69.46 8.46 -66.47
CA SER A 398 -70.21 8.36 -67.74
C SER A 398 -70.50 6.89 -68.01
N ARG A 399 -71.77 6.49 -67.90
CA ARG A 399 -72.29 5.19 -68.34
C ARG A 399 -71.85 4.91 -69.78
N PRO A 400 -71.53 3.65 -70.11
CA PRO A 400 -72.56 2.82 -70.73
C PRO A 400 -72.69 1.40 -70.15
N VAL A 401 -73.79 0.80 -70.56
CA VAL A 401 -74.38 -0.50 -70.23
C VAL A 401 -73.44 -1.68 -70.55
N GLY A 402 -73.44 -2.72 -69.70
CA GLY A 402 -73.08 -4.07 -70.13
C GLY A 402 -72.23 -4.93 -69.17
N VAL A 403 -72.93 -5.65 -68.28
CA VAL A 403 -72.66 -7.03 -67.78
C VAL A 403 -71.33 -7.38 -67.07
N LEU A 404 -71.53 -7.67 -65.77
CA LEU A 404 -70.89 -8.59 -64.82
C LEU A 404 -69.42 -9.05 -64.99
N GLY A 405 -68.68 -8.80 -63.90
CA GLY A 405 -67.83 -9.82 -63.29
C GLY A 405 -66.40 -9.35 -63.04
N LEU A 406 -66.13 -8.86 -61.83
CA LEU A 406 -64.87 -9.01 -61.08
C LEU A 406 -64.96 -8.15 -59.81
N THR A 407 -65.12 -8.80 -58.66
CA THR A 407 -64.90 -8.20 -57.34
C THR A 407 -63.41 -7.94 -57.16
N GLY A 408 -62.93 -6.82 -57.70
CA GLY A 408 -61.61 -6.29 -57.38
C GLY A 408 -61.62 -5.75 -55.95
N ALA A 409 -61.00 -6.47 -55.03
CA ALA A 409 -60.70 -5.95 -53.70
C ALA A 409 -59.79 -4.73 -53.86
N TYR A 410 -60.33 -3.53 -53.62
CA TYR A 410 -59.53 -2.32 -53.50
C TYR A 410 -58.66 -2.45 -52.25
N GLN A 411 -57.41 -2.90 -52.41
CA GLN A 411 -56.40 -2.74 -51.37
C GLN A 411 -56.09 -1.25 -51.26
N HIS A 412 -56.68 -0.58 -50.27
CA HIS A 412 -56.21 0.73 -49.85
C HIS A 412 -54.75 0.58 -49.41
N LYS A 413 -53.82 1.04 -50.25
CA LYS A 413 -52.42 1.23 -49.86
C LYS A 413 -52.38 2.49 -49.02
N PHE A 414 -52.33 2.33 -47.71
CA PHE A 414 -52.10 3.41 -46.77
C PHE A 414 -50.61 3.80 -46.83
N GLN A 415 -50.33 5.09 -46.96
CA GLN A 415 -49.01 5.64 -46.73
C GLN A 415 -49.03 6.41 -45.41
N VAL A 416 -48.15 6.02 -44.50
CA VAL A 416 -47.91 6.73 -43.24
C VAL A 416 -46.88 7.80 -43.52
N VAL A 417 -47.24 9.07 -43.31
CA VAL A 417 -46.36 10.22 -43.53
C VAL A 417 -46.12 10.91 -42.19
N ARG A 418 -44.85 11.12 -41.84
CA ARG A 418 -44.44 11.84 -40.63
C ARG A 418 -44.65 13.34 -40.86
N ILE A 419 -45.51 13.98 -40.06
CA ILE A 419 -45.59 15.44 -40.02
C ILE A 419 -44.58 15.91 -38.99
N GLY A 420 -43.47 16.48 -39.44
CA GLY A 420 -42.48 17.07 -38.53
C GLY A 420 -43.11 18.23 -37.77
N SER A 421 -43.00 18.21 -36.44
CA SER A 421 -43.35 19.34 -35.58
C SER A 421 -42.51 20.56 -36.00
N ILE A 422 -43.19 21.70 -36.25
CA ILE A 422 -42.57 23.01 -36.52
C ILE A 422 -41.82 23.50 -35.28
#